data_AF-A0A8J9WIT2-F1
#
_entry.id   AF-A0A8J9WIT2-F1
#
_cell.length_a   1.000
_cell.length_b   1.000
_cell.length_c   1.000
_cell.angle_alpha   90.00
_cell.angle_beta   90.00
_cell.angle_gamma   90.00
#
_symmetry.space_group_name_H-M   'P 1'
#
loop_
_entity.id
_entity.type
_entity.pdbx_description
1 polymer ?
#
loop_
_entity_poly.entity_id
_entity_poly.type
_entity_poly.pdbx_seq_one_letter_code
_entity_poly.pdbx_strand_id
1 'polypeptide(L)'
;MQTALSTIAGPSCFRTGTTLPLQRQSFTSRAGLRRSLWCEAAQATRKERTQRRHQSVRNKVEGRSDRPRLAVYRSNNHIYAQVIDDSIGNTLVAASTLTPEIREKLNGGGGGNTGAAELVGRKIGELCLEQNISAVSFDRGGNVYHGRVKALADAAREAGLGF
;
A
#
# COMPACT_ATOMS: atom_id res chain seq x y z
N MET A 1 -61.48 -1.43 -36.94
CA MET A 1 -60.98 -0.94 -38.23
C MET A 1 -60.09 -2.02 -38.83
N GLN A 2 -60.46 -2.50 -40.02
CA GLN A 2 -59.61 -3.00 -41.13
C GLN A 2 -58.51 -4.03 -40.81
N THR A 3 -58.72 -5.32 -41.13
CA THR A 3 -58.36 -6.03 -42.40
C THR A 3 -56.84 -6.20 -42.60
N ALA A 4 -56.29 -7.24 -43.19
CA ALA A 4 -56.66 -8.59 -43.61
C ALA A 4 -55.46 -9.04 -44.48
N LEU A 5 -55.09 -10.34 -44.45
CA LEU A 5 -54.54 -11.09 -45.60
C LEU A 5 -53.17 -10.60 -46.14
N SER A 6 -52.29 -11.34 -46.82
CA SER A 6 -52.22 -12.70 -47.33
C SER A 6 -50.78 -12.86 -47.90
N THR A 7 -50.18 -14.01 -47.64
CA THR A 7 -49.51 -14.94 -48.56
C THR A 7 -48.72 -14.44 -49.81
N ILE A 8 -47.64 -15.21 -50.08
CA ILE A 8 -47.01 -15.61 -51.36
C ILE A 8 -45.69 -14.90 -51.75
N ALA A 9 -44.70 -15.76 -52.06
CA ALA A 9 -43.71 -15.69 -53.15
C ALA A 9 -42.26 -15.37 -52.78
N GLY A 10 -41.40 -16.37 -52.89
CA GLY A 10 -39.96 -16.16 -53.15
C GLY A 10 -39.71 -15.65 -54.58
N PRO A 11 -38.47 -15.29 -54.90
CA PRO A 11 -37.81 -16.05 -55.96
C PRO A 11 -36.32 -16.34 -55.70
N SER A 12 -35.95 -17.49 -56.24
CA SER A 12 -34.61 -17.89 -56.67
C SER A 12 -33.90 -16.81 -57.48
N CYS A 13 -32.65 -16.48 -57.14
CA CYS A 13 -31.67 -15.86 -58.05
C CYS A 13 -30.29 -16.42 -57.67
N PHE A 14 -29.93 -17.54 -58.29
CA PHE A 14 -28.89 -17.61 -59.31
C PHE A 14 -27.45 -17.56 -58.77
N ARG A 15 -26.90 -18.76 -58.64
CA ARG A 15 -25.47 -19.04 -58.76
C ARG A 15 -24.96 -18.48 -60.08
N THR A 16 -24.02 -17.55 -60.03
CA THR A 16 -22.99 -17.43 -61.06
C THR A 16 -21.64 -17.66 -60.40
N GLY A 17 -20.96 -18.70 -60.87
CA GLY A 17 -19.64 -19.06 -60.39
C GLY A 17 -18.61 -18.00 -60.79
N THR A 18 -17.62 -17.85 -59.93
CA THR A 18 -16.24 -17.72 -60.39
C THR A 18 -15.43 -18.73 -59.60
N THR A 19 -15.03 -19.78 -60.31
CA THR A 19 -13.95 -20.68 -59.88
C THR A 19 -12.69 -19.83 -59.74
N LEU A 20 -12.38 -19.39 -58.53
CA LEU A 20 -11.04 -18.89 -58.25
C LEU A 20 -10.12 -20.10 -58.10
N PRO A 21 -8.94 -20.04 -58.74
CA PRO A 21 -8.07 -21.18 -58.88
C PRO A 21 -7.61 -21.67 -57.50
N LEU A 22 -7.56 -23.00 -57.39
CA LEU A 22 -6.73 -23.73 -56.45
C LEU A 22 -5.27 -23.29 -56.62
N GLN A 23 -4.94 -22.12 -56.09
CA GLN A 23 -3.56 -21.72 -55.95
C GLN A 23 -3.06 -22.33 -54.65
N ARG A 24 -2.43 -23.47 -54.86
CA ARG A 24 -1.62 -24.27 -53.96
C ARG A 24 -0.63 -23.37 -53.21
N GLN A 25 -1.08 -22.68 -52.17
CA GLN A 25 -0.19 -21.93 -51.29
C GLN A 25 0.39 -22.91 -50.28
N SER A 26 1.67 -23.18 -50.53
CA SER A 26 2.65 -23.83 -49.68
C SER A 26 2.33 -23.80 -48.19
N PHE A 27 2.32 -24.99 -47.61
CA PHE A 27 2.83 -25.24 -46.27
C PHE A 27 4.10 -24.41 -46.02
N THR A 28 3.96 -23.29 -45.33
CA THR A 28 5.08 -22.66 -44.62
C THR A 28 4.60 -22.22 -43.25
N SER A 29 5.08 -22.98 -42.26
CA SER A 29 5.27 -22.60 -40.87
C SER A 29 4.07 -22.01 -40.12
N ARG A 30 3.37 -22.94 -39.48
CA ARG A 30 2.66 -22.80 -38.21
C ARG A 30 3.61 -22.28 -37.11
N ALA A 31 4.07 -21.02 -37.20
CA ALA A 31 5.00 -20.41 -36.24
C ALA A 31 5.00 -18.87 -36.30
N GLY A 32 3.83 -18.24 -36.37
CA GLY A 32 3.68 -16.79 -36.17
C GLY A 32 3.22 -16.50 -34.73
N LEU A 33 4.16 -16.16 -33.87
CA LEU A 33 3.99 -15.98 -32.42
C LEU A 33 2.79 -15.10 -32.02
N ARG A 34 1.77 -15.73 -31.44
CA ARG A 34 0.85 -15.12 -30.45
C ARG A 34 1.61 -14.81 -29.15
N ARG A 35 2.57 -13.89 -29.16
CA ARG A 35 3.26 -13.42 -27.94
C ARG A 35 3.56 -11.93 -28.00
N SER A 36 2.54 -11.10 -27.81
CA SER A 36 2.77 -9.68 -27.48
C SER A 36 1.68 -9.08 -26.59
N LEU A 37 0.89 -9.90 -25.90
CA LEU A 37 -0.13 -9.42 -24.95
C LEU A 37 -0.04 -10.06 -23.56
N TRP A 38 1.10 -10.69 -23.24
CA TRP A 38 1.34 -11.28 -21.94
C TRP A 38 2.73 -10.86 -21.45
N CYS A 39 2.75 -10.18 -20.31
CA CYS A 39 3.90 -9.61 -19.61
C CYS A 39 4.38 -8.20 -20.00
N GLU A 40 3.50 -7.21 -19.91
CA GLU A 40 3.85 -5.91 -19.31
C GLU A 40 2.93 -5.62 -18.11
N ALA A 41 2.80 -6.59 -17.20
CA ALA A 41 2.36 -6.23 -15.86
C ALA A 41 3.51 -5.44 -15.22
N ALA A 42 3.48 -4.12 -15.37
CA ALA A 42 4.44 -3.21 -14.76
C ALA A 42 4.64 -3.61 -13.29
N GLN A 43 5.87 -3.99 -12.92
CA GLN A 43 6.15 -4.48 -11.58
C GLN A 43 5.87 -3.36 -10.58
N ALA A 44 4.91 -3.58 -9.68
CA ALA A 44 4.53 -2.57 -8.68
C ALA A 44 5.77 -2.09 -7.90
N THR A 45 5.90 -0.78 -7.75
CA THR A 45 7.08 -0.16 -7.12
C THR A 45 7.18 -0.57 -5.64
N ARG A 46 8.37 -0.49 -5.05
CA ARG A 46 8.57 -0.78 -3.61
C ARG A 46 7.63 0.05 -2.73
N LYS A 47 7.38 1.31 -3.10
CA LYS A 47 6.49 2.22 -2.39
C LYS A 47 5.04 1.73 -2.44
N GLU A 48 4.54 1.38 -3.62
CA GLU A 48 3.20 0.79 -3.79
C GLU A 48 3.01 -0.50 -3.00
N ARG A 49 3.99 -1.42 -3.05
CA ARG A 49 3.93 -2.67 -2.27
C ARG A 49 3.87 -2.41 -0.76
N THR A 50 4.57 -1.37 -0.29
CA THR A 50 4.55 -0.99 1.13
C THR A 50 3.23 -0.32 1.50
N GLN A 51 2.70 0.56 0.65
CA GLN A 51 1.39 1.18 0.85
C GLN A 51 0.26 0.16 0.87
N ARG A 52 0.28 -0.85 -0.02
CA ARG A 52 -0.71 -1.95 0.01
C ARG A 52 -0.67 -2.70 1.34
N ARG A 53 0.51 -3.09 1.82
CA ARG A 53 0.67 -3.74 3.14
C ARG A 53 0.22 -2.84 4.27
N HIS A 54 0.52 -1.55 4.18
CA HIS A 54 0.10 -0.55 5.16
C HIS A 54 -1.43 -0.47 5.26
N GLN A 55 -2.11 -0.43 4.12
CA GLN A 55 -3.57 -0.46 4.05
C GLN A 55 -4.15 -1.75 4.65
N SER A 56 -3.56 -2.92 4.34
CA SER A 56 -4.00 -4.19 4.93
C SER A 56 -3.84 -4.25 6.45
N VAL A 57 -2.82 -3.57 7.01
CA VAL A 57 -2.64 -3.45 8.47
C VAL A 57 -3.70 -2.49 9.05
N ARG A 58 -3.93 -1.35 8.42
CA ARG A 58 -4.92 -0.35 8.86
C ARG A 58 -6.35 -0.88 8.84
N ASN A 59 -6.68 -1.82 7.95
CA ASN A 59 -7.99 -2.46 7.98
C ASN A 59 -8.23 -3.33 9.22
N LYS A 60 -7.19 -3.66 9.99
CA LYS A 60 -7.26 -4.48 11.22
C LYS A 60 -6.99 -3.67 12.49
N VAL A 61 -6.25 -2.58 12.35
CA VAL A 61 -5.78 -1.75 13.46
C VAL A 61 -6.51 -0.41 13.39
N GLU A 62 -7.43 -0.21 14.31
CA GLU A 62 -8.17 1.04 14.48
C GLU A 62 -7.71 1.75 15.75
N GLY A 63 -7.43 3.06 15.66
CA GLY A 63 -7.16 3.90 16.83
C GLY A 63 -8.44 4.58 17.32
N ARG A 64 -8.97 4.15 18.46
CA ARG A 64 -10.06 4.88 19.16
C ARG A 64 -9.49 5.82 20.22
N SER A 65 -10.31 6.69 20.78
CA SER A 65 -9.96 7.59 21.90
C SER A 65 -9.29 6.85 23.07
N ASP A 66 -9.75 5.63 23.37
CA ASP A 66 -9.25 4.84 24.50
C ASP A 66 -7.88 4.21 24.21
N ARG A 67 -7.61 3.90 22.94
CA ARG A 67 -6.38 3.25 22.46
C ARG A 67 -6.00 3.86 21.12
N PRO A 68 -5.39 5.05 21.12
CA PRO A 68 -4.98 5.70 19.89
C PRO A 68 -3.90 4.88 19.19
N ARG A 69 -3.81 5.00 17.86
CA ARG A 69 -2.83 4.25 17.08
C ARG A 69 -1.48 4.97 17.08
N LEU A 70 -0.40 4.22 17.28
CA LEU A 70 0.97 4.68 17.11
C LEU A 70 1.44 4.30 15.69
N ALA A 71 1.43 5.26 14.77
CA ALA A 71 1.85 5.09 13.39
C ALA A 71 3.35 5.36 13.22
N VAL A 72 4.10 4.34 12.77
CA VAL A 72 5.53 4.47 12.48
C VAL A 72 5.79 4.61 10.99
N TYR A 73 6.48 5.67 10.58
CA TYR A 73 6.96 5.85 9.21
C TYR A 73 8.49 5.84 9.17
N ARG A 74 9.03 4.96 8.33
CA ARG A 74 10.46 4.78 8.11
C ARG A 74 10.83 5.25 6.71
N SER A 75 11.65 6.29 6.64
CA SER A 75 12.36 6.66 5.41
C SER A 75 13.79 6.10 5.44
N ASN A 76 14.56 6.35 4.37
CA ASN A 76 15.95 5.92 4.31
C ASN A 76 16.76 6.57 5.45
N ASN A 77 16.57 7.87 5.66
CA ASN A 77 17.42 8.68 6.54
C ASN A 77 16.77 9.05 7.87
N HIS A 78 15.46 8.87 8.01
CA HIS A 78 14.71 9.34 9.18
C HIS A 78 13.68 8.32 9.65
N ILE A 79 13.26 8.48 10.89
CA ILE A 79 12.12 7.78 11.46
C ILE A 79 11.18 8.79 12.09
N TYR A 80 9.90 8.57 11.89
CA TYR A 80 8.81 9.39 12.38
C TYR A 80 7.83 8.48 13.08
N ALA A 81 7.30 8.93 14.20
CA ALA A 81 6.25 8.24 14.89
C ALA A 81 5.21 9.24 15.42
N GLN A 82 3.95 8.88 15.26
CA GLN A 82 2.80 9.75 15.55
C GLN A 82 1.73 8.93 16.26
N VAL A 83 1.14 9.51 17.29
CA VAL A 83 -0.03 8.96 17.98
C VAL A 83 -1.26 9.68 17.48
N ILE A 84 -2.19 8.94 16.89
CA ILE A 84 -3.34 9.46 16.17
C ILE A 84 -4.61 8.84 16.75
N ASP A 85 -5.63 9.67 16.97
CA ASP A 85 -7.00 9.21 17.17
C ASP A 85 -7.73 9.23 15.82
N ASP A 86 -8.15 8.05 15.33
CA ASP A 86 -8.82 7.93 14.03
C ASP A 86 -10.28 8.41 14.06
N SER A 87 -10.89 8.53 15.24
CA SER A 87 -12.27 8.99 15.40
C SER A 87 -12.39 10.48 15.05
N ILE A 88 -11.42 11.26 15.53
CA ILE A 88 -11.35 12.72 15.35
C ILE A 88 -10.44 13.05 14.15
N GLY A 89 -9.53 12.16 13.78
CA GLY A 89 -8.50 12.40 12.78
C GLY A 89 -7.39 13.34 13.27
N ASN A 90 -7.25 13.51 14.58
CA ASN A 90 -6.26 14.41 15.18
C ASN A 90 -5.01 13.65 15.62
N THR A 91 -3.84 14.28 15.48
CA THR A 91 -2.57 13.78 16.01
C THR A 91 -2.35 14.36 17.39
N LEU A 92 -2.24 13.49 18.39
CA LEU A 92 -2.06 13.88 19.79
C LEU A 92 -0.59 14.18 20.08
N VAL A 93 0.28 13.24 19.71
CA VAL A 93 1.72 13.30 19.93
C VAL A 93 2.45 12.99 18.63
N ALA A 94 3.54 13.70 18.37
CA ALA A 94 4.44 13.39 17.26
C ALA A 94 5.90 13.55 17.70
N ALA A 95 6.74 12.58 17.32
CA ALA A 95 8.18 12.70 17.47
C ALA A 95 8.90 12.20 16.22
N SER A 96 10.03 12.83 15.92
CA SER A 96 10.85 12.47 14.77
C SER A 96 12.32 12.77 15.02
N THR A 97 13.19 12.19 14.20
CA THR A 97 14.61 12.55 14.19
C THR A 97 14.87 14.00 13.79
N LEU A 98 13.87 14.71 13.26
CA LEU A 98 13.97 16.12 12.88
C LEU A 98 13.61 17.07 14.03
N THR A 99 12.96 16.58 15.09
CA THR A 99 12.63 17.35 16.28
C THR A 99 13.92 17.88 16.91
N PRO A 100 14.01 19.17 17.30
CA PRO A 100 15.26 19.82 17.71
C PRO A 100 15.98 19.05 18.84
N GLU A 101 15.24 18.64 19.87
CA GLU A 101 15.77 17.88 21.01
C GLU A 101 16.47 16.56 20.62
N ILE A 102 15.95 15.89 19.58
CA ILE A 102 16.49 14.61 19.10
C ILE A 102 17.62 14.87 18.11
N ARG A 103 17.48 15.92 17.29
CA ARG A 103 18.48 16.31 16.30
C ARG A 103 19.80 16.73 16.96
N GLU A 104 19.72 17.45 18.07
CA GLU A 104 20.89 17.82 18.88
C GLU A 104 21.59 16.58 19.43
N LYS A 105 20.85 15.64 20.02
CA LYS A 105 21.39 14.37 20.53
C LYS A 105 22.05 13.50 19.44
N LEU A 106 21.63 13.66 18.19
CA LEU A 106 22.18 12.92 17.05
C LEU A 106 23.41 13.61 16.43
N ASN A 107 23.80 14.83 16.86
CA ASN A 107 24.96 15.57 16.36
C ASN A 107 25.04 15.65 14.82
N GLY A 108 23.90 15.72 14.13
CA GLY A 108 23.84 15.71 12.67
C GLY A 108 24.13 14.36 11.99
N GLY A 109 24.35 13.29 12.76
CA GLY A 109 24.41 11.92 12.26
C GLY A 109 23.08 11.48 11.66
N GLY A 110 23.13 10.58 10.67
CA GLY A 110 21.94 10.11 9.98
C GLY A 110 20.91 9.49 10.93
N GLY A 111 19.65 9.96 10.87
CA GLY A 111 18.51 9.42 11.63
C GLY A 111 18.03 8.02 11.18
N GLY A 112 18.85 7.37 10.35
CA GLY A 112 18.63 6.07 9.71
C GLY A 112 18.96 4.87 10.59
N ASN A 113 19.45 5.09 11.81
CA ASN A 113 20.06 4.06 12.65
C ASN A 113 19.10 3.51 13.71
N THR A 114 19.48 2.38 14.33
CA THR A 114 18.71 1.77 15.44
C THR A 114 18.68 2.67 16.68
N GLY A 115 19.83 3.26 17.06
CA GLY A 115 19.87 4.18 18.21
C GLY A 115 19.00 5.43 18.03
N ALA A 116 18.86 5.93 16.79
CA ALA A 116 17.93 7.03 16.53
C ALA A 116 16.46 6.62 16.73
N ALA A 117 16.12 5.36 16.46
CA ALA A 117 14.77 4.84 16.69
C ALA A 117 14.47 4.66 18.18
N GLU A 118 15.46 4.25 18.99
CA GLU A 118 15.35 4.16 20.45
C GLU A 118 15.11 5.53 21.08
N LEU A 119 15.87 6.56 20.66
CA LEU A 119 15.68 7.92 21.14
C LEU A 119 14.28 8.47 20.83
N VAL A 120 13.77 8.21 19.63
CA VAL A 120 12.41 8.59 19.23
C VAL A 120 11.36 7.81 20.03
N GLY A 121 11.56 6.50 20.23
CA GLY A 121 10.65 5.66 21.01
C GLY A 121 10.51 6.11 22.46
N ARG A 122 11.64 6.39 23.13
CA ARG A 122 11.66 6.93 24.50
C ARG A 122 10.94 8.28 24.58
N LYS A 123 11.22 9.20 23.66
CA LYS A 123 10.60 10.53 23.67
C LYS A 123 9.09 10.45 23.45
N ILE A 124 8.60 9.53 22.62
CA ILE A 124 7.15 9.33 22.47
C ILE A 124 6.52 8.81 23.74
N GLY A 125 7.15 7.84 24.41
CA GLY A 125 6.64 7.35 25.69
C GLY A 125 6.49 8.47 26.72
N GLU A 126 7.52 9.31 26.87
CA GLU A 126 7.48 10.50 27.74
C GLU A 126 6.31 11.43 27.39
N LEU A 127 6.18 11.80 26.11
CA LEU A 127 5.10 12.69 25.65
C LEU A 127 3.69 12.07 25.80
N CYS A 128 3.57 10.75 25.64
CA CYS A 128 2.30 10.05 25.86
C CYS A 128 1.90 10.07 27.33
N LEU A 129 2.85 9.90 28.25
CA LEU A 129 2.59 10.00 29.68
C LEU A 129 2.18 11.42 30.08
N GLU A 130 2.81 12.46 29.52
CA GLU A 130 2.41 13.86 29.72
C GLU A 130 0.97 14.12 29.27
N GLN A 131 0.52 13.45 28.20
CA GLN A 131 -0.85 13.52 27.69
C GLN A 131 -1.81 12.50 28.32
N ASN A 132 -1.38 11.77 29.35
CA ASN A 132 -2.16 10.74 30.06
C ASN A 132 -2.64 9.58 29.18
N ILE A 133 -1.88 9.22 28.14
CA ILE A 133 -2.16 8.09 27.26
C ILE A 133 -1.36 6.88 27.74
N SER A 134 -2.04 5.89 28.32
CA SER A 134 -1.39 4.68 28.88
C SER A 134 -1.30 3.51 27.91
N ALA A 135 -2.29 3.39 27.01
CA ALA A 135 -2.39 2.28 26.07
C ALA A 135 -2.49 2.76 24.62
N VAL A 136 -1.70 2.18 23.73
CA VAL A 136 -1.74 2.50 22.29
C VAL A 136 -1.87 1.22 21.46
N SER A 137 -2.24 1.38 20.19
CA SER A 137 -2.25 0.30 19.21
C SER A 137 -1.10 0.49 18.22
N PHE A 138 -0.16 -0.45 18.17
CA PHE A 138 1.08 -0.29 17.38
C PHE A 138 0.87 -0.56 15.88
N ASP A 139 1.07 0.46 15.03
CA ASP A 139 1.07 0.36 13.58
C ASP A 139 2.50 0.42 13.02
N ARG A 140 2.95 -0.73 12.49
CA ARG A 140 4.27 -0.92 11.89
C ARG A 140 4.48 -0.27 10.51
N GLY A 141 3.49 0.42 9.95
CA GLY A 141 3.71 1.24 8.75
C GLY A 141 3.91 0.45 7.45
N GLY A 142 3.40 -0.78 7.38
CA GLY A 142 3.66 -1.71 6.27
C GLY A 142 5.09 -2.29 6.22
N ASN A 143 5.93 -1.98 7.21
CA ASN A 143 7.26 -2.57 7.38
C ASN A 143 7.19 -3.87 8.20
N VAL A 144 8.23 -4.70 8.09
CA VAL A 144 8.39 -5.89 8.94
C VAL A 144 8.80 -5.43 10.34
N TYR A 145 8.26 -6.07 11.37
CA TYR A 145 8.63 -5.82 12.76
C TYR A 145 10.03 -6.39 13.04
N HIS A 146 11.04 -5.61 12.69
CA HIS A 146 12.45 -5.94 12.83
C HIS A 146 13.31 -4.67 12.87
N GLY A 147 14.56 -4.79 13.30
CA GLY A 147 15.55 -3.71 13.33
C GLY A 147 14.99 -2.44 13.98
N ARG A 148 15.02 -1.33 13.23
CA ARG A 148 14.57 0.00 13.70
C ARG A 148 13.14 0.05 14.22
N VAL A 149 12.22 -0.69 13.59
CA VAL A 149 10.80 -0.69 14.02
C VAL A 149 10.64 -1.42 15.35
N LYS A 150 11.40 -2.50 15.54
CA LYS A 150 11.44 -3.23 16.80
C LYS A 150 12.08 -2.37 17.91
N ALA A 151 13.22 -1.74 17.62
CA ALA A 151 13.93 -0.91 18.60
C ALA A 151 13.10 0.30 19.08
N LEU A 152 12.33 0.93 18.19
CA LEU A 152 11.38 1.98 18.58
C LEU A 152 10.31 1.45 19.54
N ALA A 153 9.77 0.27 19.25
CA ALA A 153 8.75 -0.36 20.08
C ALA A 153 9.31 -0.76 21.46
N ASP A 154 10.50 -1.35 21.51
CA ASP A 154 11.14 -1.75 22.76
C ASP A 154 11.44 -0.52 23.63
N ALA A 155 11.98 0.56 23.06
CA ALA A 155 12.21 1.82 23.78
C ALA A 155 10.91 2.50 24.26
N ALA A 156 9.82 2.41 23.50
CA ALA A 156 8.52 2.92 23.95
C ALA A 156 7.94 2.12 25.12
N ARG A 157 8.17 0.80 25.15
CA ARG A 157 7.77 -0.05 26.29
C ARG A 157 8.59 0.24 27.53
N GLU A 158 9.89 0.46 27.39
CA GLU A 158 10.77 0.88 28.50
C GLU A 158 10.33 2.21 29.12
N ALA A 159 9.80 3.12 28.30
CA ALA A 159 9.23 4.38 28.75
C ALA A 159 7.83 4.23 29.40
N GLY A 160 7.30 3.01 29.54
CA GLY A 160 6.05 2.74 30.24
C GLY A 160 4.78 2.75 29.38
N LEU A 161 4.92 2.83 28.05
CA LEU A 161 3.77 2.79 27.15
C LEU A 161 3.33 1.34 26.88
N GLY A 162 2.07 1.03 27.19
CA GLY A 162 1.51 -0.31 26.98
C GLY A 162 0.92 -0.50 25.58
N PHE A 163 1.39 -1.53 24.86
CA PHE A 163 0.80 -1.96 23.58
C PHE A 163 1.13 -3.41 23.21
#